data_AF-A0A8T5SKL7-F1
#
_entry.id   AF-A0A8T5SKL7-F1
#
_cell.length_a   1.000
_cell.length_b   1.000
_cell.length_c   1.000
_cell.angle_alpha   90.00
_cell.angle_beta   90.00
_cell.angle_gamma   90.00
#
_symmetry.space_group_name_H-M   'P 1'
#
loop_
_entity.id
_entity.type
_entity.pdbx_description
1 polymer ?
#
loop_
_entity_poly.entity_id
_entity_poly.type
_entity_poly.pdbx_seq_one_letter_code
_entity_poly.pdbx_strand_id
1 'polypeptide(L)' 'MKIAHIDLKKKAKTSKIPIEKTEDTSDNFGKPYCPKCDSQNVYGISRVVGYFSVINNWNRSKQAELKRRQKGKYWYEED' A
#
# COMPACT_ATOMS: atom_id res chain seq x y z
N MET A 1 29.76 -47.69 -17.09
CA MET A 1 29.24 -46.80 -16.02
C MET A 1 27.87 -46.31 -16.46
N LYS A 2 26.80 -46.57 -15.70
CA LYS A 2 25.42 -46.28 -16.12
C LYS A 2 25.14 -44.78 -15.92
N ILE A 3 24.94 -44.06 -17.02
CA ILE A 3 24.45 -42.67 -16.98
C ILE A 3 22.95 -42.75 -16.74
N ALA A 4 22.49 -42.34 -15.56
CA ALA A 4 21.08 -42.25 -15.25
C ALA A 4 20.51 -41.00 -15.93
N HIS A 5 19.58 -41.17 -16.86
CA HIS A 5 18.72 -40.08 -17.32
C HIS A 5 17.76 -39.73 -16.17
N ILE A 6 17.88 -38.52 -15.64
CA ILE A 6 16.95 -38.00 -14.64
C ILE A 6 15.78 -37.38 -15.41
N ASP A 7 14.64 -38.07 -15.37
CA ASP A 7 13.38 -37.59 -15.93
C ASP A 7 12.96 -36.26 -15.29
N LEU A 8 13.00 -35.17 -16.07
CA LEU A 8 12.41 -33.88 -15.73
C LEU A 8 10.89 -33.95 -15.82
N LYS A 9 10.24 -34.69 -14.92
CA LYS A 9 8.80 -34.59 -14.68
C LYS A 9 8.53 -33.74 -13.43
N LYS A 10 8.61 -32.41 -13.58
CA LYS A 10 7.97 -31.49 -12.63
C LYS A 10 7.00 -30.59 -13.37
N LYS A 11 5.80 -31.15 -13.51
CA LYS A 11 4.46 -30.57 -13.67
C LYS A 11 4.45 -29.04 -13.80
N ALA A 12 3.99 -28.57 -14.96
CA ALA A 12 3.37 -27.27 -15.09
C ALA A 12 2.27 -27.13 -14.04
N LYS A 13 2.51 -26.29 -13.03
CA LYS A 13 1.44 -25.66 -12.26
C LYS A 13 1.68 -24.16 -12.39
N THR A 14 0.97 -23.57 -13.34
CA THR A 14 0.54 -22.18 -13.21
C THR A 14 -0.31 -22.09 -11.96
N SER A 15 0.32 -21.94 -10.80
CA SER A 15 -0.40 -21.46 -9.63
C SER A 15 -0.60 -19.98 -9.90
N LYS A 16 -1.74 -19.65 -10.54
CA LYS A 16 -2.39 -18.39 -10.23
C LYS A 16 -2.50 -18.37 -8.72
N ILE A 17 -1.58 -17.65 -8.08
CA ILE A 17 -1.71 -17.29 -6.68
C ILE A 17 -3.08 -16.64 -6.62
N PRO A 18 -4.04 -17.20 -5.86
CA PRO A 18 -5.26 -16.48 -5.62
C PRO A 18 -4.79 -15.13 -5.08
N ILE A 19 -5.07 -14.07 -5.81
CA ILE A 19 -5.03 -12.73 -5.25
C ILE A 19 -6.24 -12.74 -4.33
N GLU A 20 -6.11 -13.47 -3.21
CA GLU A 20 -6.84 -13.19 -2.00
C GLU A 20 -6.67 -11.69 -1.88
N LYS A 21 -7.79 -10.97 -1.90
CA LYS A 21 -7.79 -9.55 -1.57
C LYS A 21 -6.98 -9.50 -0.29
N THR A 22 -5.74 -9.05 -0.39
CA THR A 22 -5.05 -8.55 0.78
C THR A 22 -5.91 -7.34 1.07
N GLU A 23 -6.91 -7.55 1.91
CA GLU A 23 -7.42 -6.51 2.76
C GLU A 23 -6.22 -6.15 3.63
N ASP A 24 -5.31 -5.40 2.97
CA ASP A 24 -4.20 -4.70 3.54
C ASP A 24 -4.88 -3.96 4.66
N THR A 25 -4.68 -4.43 5.88
CA THR A 25 -5.28 -3.87 7.08
C THR A 25 -5.04 -2.39 7.00
N SER A 26 -6.09 -1.69 6.56
CA SER A 26 -5.96 -0.34 6.05
C SER A 26 -5.36 0.44 7.18
N ASP A 27 -4.17 0.97 6.96
CA ASP A 27 -3.63 2.02 7.80
C ASP A 27 -4.80 3.01 7.94
N ASN A 28 -5.40 3.06 9.14
CA ASN A 28 -6.58 3.88 9.44
C ASN A 28 -6.14 5.35 9.37
N PHE A 29 -5.88 5.86 8.17
CA PHE A 29 -5.91 7.27 7.90
C PHE A 29 -7.36 7.67 8.21
N GLY A 30 -7.55 8.35 9.35
CA GLY A 30 -8.87 8.68 9.87
C GLY A 30 -9.75 9.15 8.73
N LYS A 31 -10.87 8.44 8.50
CA LYS A 31 -11.76 8.73 7.37
C LYS A 31 -12.12 10.22 7.42
N PRO A 32 -11.85 11.00 6.38
CA PRO A 32 -12.13 12.42 6.40
C PRO A 32 -13.63 12.62 6.63
N TYR A 33 -13.99 13.65 7.42
CA TYR A 33 -15.37 14.04 7.66
C TYR A 33 -15.50 15.56 7.60
N CYS A 34 -16.69 16.04 7.27
CA CYS A 34 -17.00 17.46 7.28
C CYS A 34 -17.26 17.93 8.73
N PRO A 35 -16.49 18.86 9.31
CA PRO A 35 -16.69 19.30 10.70
C PRO A 35 -17.97 20.12 10.93
N LYS A 36 -18.72 20.44 9.86
CA LYS A 36 -19.96 21.23 9.94
C LYS A 36 -21.22 20.35 9.95
N CYS A 37 -21.20 19.22 9.24
CA CYS A 37 -22.39 18.37 9.05
C CYS A 37 -22.11 16.87 9.21
N ASP A 38 -20.90 16.50 9.64
CA ASP A 38 -20.44 15.12 9.86
C ASP A 38 -20.55 14.19 8.64
N SER A 39 -20.74 14.76 7.45
CA SER A 39 -20.76 14.00 6.21
C SER A 39 -19.41 13.29 6.00
N GLN A 40 -19.50 11.99 5.73
CA GLN A 40 -18.36 11.15 5.33
C GLN A 40 -18.12 11.15 3.82
N ASN A 41 -18.99 11.82 3.04
CA ASN A 41 -18.82 11.97 1.60
C ASN A 41 -17.87 13.14 1.29
N VAL A 42 -16.62 13.01 1.74
CA VAL A 42 -15.56 13.99 1.57
C VAL A 42 -14.24 13.28 1.28
N TYR A 43 -13.26 14.03 0.76
CA TYR A 43 -11.93 13.53 0.45
C TYR A 43 -10.87 14.26 1.27
N GLY A 44 -9.84 13.51 1.69
CA GLY A 44 -8.63 14.09 2.25
C GLY A 44 -7.72 14.58 1.12
N ILE A 45 -7.25 15.82 1.20
CA ILE A 45 -6.28 16.39 0.26
C ILE A 45 -5.02 16.84 1.00
N SER A 46 -3.84 16.67 0.38
CA SER A 46 -2.58 17.18 0.90
C SER A 46 -1.71 17.75 -0.22
N ARG A 47 -0.82 18.68 0.14
CA ARG A 47 0.21 19.22 -0.77
C ARG A 47 1.37 18.22 -0.91
N VAL A 48 1.88 18.08 -2.14
CA VAL A 48 3.05 17.24 -2.44
C VAL A 48 4.27 18.12 -2.79
N VAL A 49 4.41 18.55 -4.06
CA VAL A 49 5.49 19.43 -4.52
C VAL A 49 4.87 20.70 -5.14
N GLY A 50 4.10 21.43 -4.34
CA GLY A 50 3.49 22.70 -4.77
C GLY A 50 2.05 22.62 -5.30
N TYR A 51 1.48 21.43 -5.49
CA TYR A 51 0.06 21.25 -5.83
C TYR A 51 -0.66 20.34 -4.83
N PHE A 52 -1.99 20.49 -4.76
CA PHE A 52 -2.87 19.66 -3.96
C PHE A 52 -3.26 18.39 -4.71
N SER A 53 -3.35 17.28 -4.00
CA SER A 53 -3.87 16.02 -4.55
C SER A 53 -4.64 15.24 -3.51
N VAL A 54 -5.54 14.37 -3.98
CA VAL A 54 -6.38 13.50 -3.14
C VAL A 54 -5.55 12.36 -2.58
N ILE A 55 -5.51 12.26 -1.25
CA ILE A 55 -4.68 11.30 -0.50
C ILE A 55 -5.09 9.85 -0.82
N ASN A 56 -6.39 9.59 -0.99
CA ASN A 56 -6.91 8.25 -1.30
C ASN A 56 -6.36 7.69 -2.62
N ASN A 57 -5.93 8.55 -3.54
CA ASN A 57 -5.35 8.14 -4.82
C ASN A 57 -3.84 7.89 -4.73
N TRP A 58 -3.23 8.12 -3.57
CA TRP A 58 -1.80 7.91 -3.37
C TRP A 58 -1.49 6.44 -3.15
N ASN A 59 -0.33 5.99 -3.62
CA ASN A 59 0.17 4.65 -3.30
C ASN A 59 0.54 4.53 -1.80
N ARG A 60 0.71 3.30 -1.34
CA ARG A 60 1.01 2.99 0.07
C ARG A 60 2.27 3.69 0.59
N SER A 61 3.32 3.81 -0.23
CA SER A 61 4.56 4.48 0.18
C SER A 61 4.37 5.98 0.43
N LYS A 62 3.56 6.66 -0.38
CA LYS A 62 3.22 8.07 -0.16
C LYS A 62 2.30 8.29 1.03
N GLN A 63 1.34 7.39 1.27
CA GLN A 63 0.52 7.46 2.49
C GLN A 63 1.36 7.27 3.76
N ALA A 64 2.31 6.32 3.74
CA ALA A 64 3.25 6.13 4.84
C ALA A 64 4.17 7.35 5.07
N GLU A 65 4.62 7.96 3.98
CA GLU A 65 5.42 9.19 4.02
C GLU A 65 4.63 10.36 4.62
N LEU A 66 3.35 10.53 4.27
CA LEU A 66 2.46 11.53 4.88
C LEU A 66 2.30 11.30 6.40
N LYS A 67 2.12 10.05 6.82
CA LYS A 67 2.05 9.67 8.25
C LYS A 67 3.33 10.05 9.00
N ARG A 68 4.50 9.93 8.36
CA ARG A 68 5.78 10.38 8.92
C ARG A 68 5.89 11.90 8.99
N ARG A 69 5.46 12.62 7.94
CA ARG A 69 5.38 14.10 7.94
C ARG A 69 4.53 14.63 9.08
N GLN A 70 3.35 14.05 9.31
CA GLN A 70 2.45 14.45 10.39
C GLN A 70 3.07 14.26 11.78
N LYS A 71 3.98 13.30 11.92
CA LYS A 71 4.76 13.07 13.15
C LYS A 71 6.02 13.95 13.24
N GLY A 72 6.34 14.73 12.22
CA GLY A 72 7.58 15.51 12.14
C GLY A 72 8.85 14.66 11.93
N LYS A 73 8.71 13.38 11.57
CA LYS A 73 9.85 12.47 11.35
C LYS A 73 10.29 12.51 9.88
N TYR A 74 11.20 13.42 9.55
CA TYR A 74 11.73 13.58 8.19
C TYR A 74 13.00 12.77 7.91
N TRP A 75 13.64 12.28 8.96
CA TRP A 75 14.92 11.59 8.91
C TRP A 75 14.72 10.07 8.92
N TYR A 76 15.73 9.35 8.44
CA TYR A 76 15.80 7.91 8.58
C TYR A 76 16.23 7.56 10.00
N GLU A 77 15.48 6.69 10.68
CA GLU A 77 15.91 6.07 11.93
C GLU A 77 16.57 4.74 11.54
N GLU A 78 17.85 4.56 11.88
CA GLU A 78 18.52 3.25 11.83
C GLU A 78 18.04 2.47 13.06
N ASP A 79 17.36 1.33 12.83
CA ASP A 79 16.94 0.37 13.87
C ASP A 79 18.06 -0.63 14.19
#